data_AF-A0A1V6T4N4-F1
#
_entry.id   AF-A0A1V6T4N4-F1
#
_cell.length_a   1.000
_cell.length_b   1.000
_cell.length_c   1.000
_cell.angle_alpha   90.00
_cell.angle_beta   90.00
_cell.angle_gamma   90.00
#
_symmetry.space_group_name_H-M   'P 1'
#
loop_
_entity.id
_entity.type
_entity.pdbx_description
1 polymer ?
#
loop_
_entity_poly.entity_id
_entity_poly.type
_entity_poly.pdbx_seq_one_letter_code
_entity_poly.pdbx_strand_id
1 'polypeptide(L)'
;MSTRGKPPGSAPRPVTPPDPSLITRPVPSHRHYKPISFGKGARLDLPYRSVEELDELPEADAALSNDSYYRKSHDDVRRLLEVICDLKNFLKSDNTPVDITTWGFIIFVTEYSSLVLEKLCVAMENLVKVTERSMSSTPPAYKNEAIRRLKFDLIQDKENLDGASDDRIREEFKSLLRGRNLMNEEDSPEIFIGSTVGCLVFDEKTITMLADLEFDDSVRDYNAFKGKNIKIIDLFWVRGETEWPDLPNARPYRGVDECPIVCLQSLNSELSTSGFGGELEDCFPLQNKYYL
;
A
#
# COMPACT_ATOMS: atom_id res chain seq x y z
N MET A 1 -18.66 -18.57 -49.05
CA MET A 1 -18.79 -18.18 -47.62
C MET A 1 -17.38 -18.00 -47.08
N SER A 2 -16.96 -16.75 -46.89
CA SER A 2 -15.57 -16.41 -46.49
C SER A 2 -15.51 -16.21 -44.99
N THR A 3 -14.74 -17.09 -44.33
CA THR A 3 -14.32 -16.97 -42.93
C THR A 3 -13.34 -15.81 -42.80
N ARG A 4 -13.74 -14.72 -42.12
CA ARG A 4 -12.79 -13.68 -41.70
C ARG A 4 -11.96 -14.21 -40.53
N GLY A 5 -10.81 -14.81 -40.87
CA GLY A 5 -9.70 -14.97 -39.93
C GLY A 5 -9.15 -13.59 -39.56
N LYS A 6 -8.93 -13.38 -38.26
CA LYS A 6 -8.21 -12.23 -37.71
C LYS A 6 -6.76 -12.27 -38.27
N PRO A 7 -6.17 -11.17 -38.75
CA PRO A 7 -4.79 -11.21 -39.25
C PRO A 7 -3.84 -11.51 -38.08
N PRO A 8 -2.83 -12.37 -38.26
CA PRO A 8 -1.73 -12.47 -37.32
C PRO A 8 -0.96 -11.14 -37.35
N GLY A 9 -0.81 -10.49 -36.21
CA GLY A 9 -0.10 -9.20 -36.09
C GLY A 9 -0.96 -7.97 -35.85
N SER A 10 -2.17 -8.09 -35.29
CA SER A 10 -2.82 -6.92 -34.69
C SER A 10 -1.95 -6.41 -33.54
N ALA A 11 -1.25 -5.31 -33.77
CA ALA A 11 -0.38 -4.67 -32.79
C ALA A 11 -1.07 -4.57 -31.42
N PRO A 12 -0.34 -4.79 -30.32
CA PRO A 12 -0.90 -4.61 -28.98
C PRO A 12 -1.54 -3.22 -28.89
N ARG A 13 -2.73 -3.13 -28.28
CA ARG A 13 -3.46 -1.87 -28.13
C ARG A 13 -2.52 -0.80 -27.56
N PRO A 14 -2.60 0.46 -28.01
CA PRO A 14 -1.76 1.52 -27.50
C PRO A 14 -1.84 1.54 -25.98
N VAL A 15 -0.70 1.31 -25.35
CA VAL A 15 -0.49 1.70 -23.97
C VAL A 15 -0.62 3.22 -23.95
N THR A 16 -1.37 3.79 -23.00
CA THR A 16 -1.54 5.25 -22.90
C THR A 16 -0.16 5.91 -23.06
N PRO A 17 -0.01 6.98 -23.86
CA PRO A 17 1.29 7.61 -24.00
C PRO A 17 1.80 8.04 -22.62
N PRO A 18 3.13 7.96 -22.36
CA PRO A 18 3.72 8.47 -21.14
C PRO A 18 3.30 9.92 -20.89
N ASP A 19 3.17 10.30 -19.63
CA ASP A 19 2.85 11.69 -19.27
C ASP A 19 3.86 12.66 -19.92
N PRO A 20 3.43 13.54 -20.83
CA PRO A 20 4.32 14.49 -21.50
C PRO A 20 4.96 15.48 -20.51
N SER A 21 4.37 15.69 -19.34
CA SER A 21 4.93 16.54 -18.29
C SER A 21 6.27 16.04 -17.76
N LEU A 22 6.57 14.73 -17.89
CA LEU A 22 7.86 14.18 -17.48
C LEU A 22 9.01 14.66 -18.37
N ILE A 23 8.72 15.03 -19.62
CA ILE A 23 9.70 15.59 -20.55
C ILE A 23 9.87 17.10 -20.29
N THR A 24 8.77 17.83 -20.15
CA THR A 24 8.79 19.29 -20.02
C THR A 24 9.12 19.77 -18.61
N ARG A 25 8.83 18.94 -17.59
CA ARG A 25 9.07 19.19 -16.17
C ARG A 25 9.55 17.89 -15.51
N PRO A 26 10.81 17.46 -15.73
CA PRO A 26 11.31 16.21 -15.19
C PRO A 26 11.27 16.18 -13.66
N VAL A 27 11.06 14.98 -13.10
CA VAL A 27 11.17 14.74 -11.66
C VAL A 27 12.66 14.67 -11.31
N PRO A 28 13.15 15.37 -10.26
CA PRO A 28 14.54 15.28 -9.83
C PRO A 28 14.89 13.86 -9.35
N SER A 29 16.16 13.47 -9.40
CA SER A 29 16.59 12.12 -9.00
C SER A 29 16.28 11.80 -7.55
N HIS A 30 16.50 12.76 -6.64
CA HIS A 30 16.12 12.69 -5.23
C HIS A 30 15.20 13.85 -4.86
N ARG A 31 14.14 13.55 -4.11
CA ARG A 31 13.27 14.56 -3.53
C ARG A 31 13.00 14.26 -2.08
N HIS A 32 13.10 15.31 -1.26
CA HIS A 32 12.81 15.25 0.16
C HIS A 32 11.48 15.93 0.41
N TYR A 33 10.45 15.14 0.69
CA TYR A 33 9.17 15.65 1.14
C TYR A 33 9.13 15.74 2.66
N LYS A 34 8.35 16.68 3.19
CA LYS A 34 8.00 16.75 4.60
C LYS A 34 6.61 16.13 4.80
N PRO A 35 6.51 14.81 5.08
CA PRO A 35 5.22 14.15 5.25
C PRO A 35 4.49 14.67 6.49
N ILE A 36 3.16 14.62 6.44
CA ILE A 36 2.32 14.63 7.63
C ILE A 36 2.01 13.17 7.96
N SER A 37 2.51 12.70 9.10
CA SER A 37 2.36 11.29 9.49
C SER A 37 1.13 11.08 10.35
N PHE A 38 0.36 10.03 10.07
CA PHE A 38 -0.84 9.62 10.80
C PHE A 38 -0.68 8.20 11.37
N GLY A 39 -1.39 7.89 12.47
CA GLY A 39 -1.30 6.61 13.17
C GLY A 39 -0.37 6.65 14.39
N LYS A 40 -0.38 5.60 15.23
CA LYS A 40 0.43 5.57 16.47
C LYS A 40 1.93 5.45 16.20
N GLY A 41 2.32 4.87 15.05
CA GLY A 41 3.70 4.75 14.62
C GLY A 41 4.34 6.07 14.21
N ALA A 42 3.57 7.16 14.10
CA ALA A 42 4.11 8.51 13.88
C ALA A 42 4.85 9.08 15.13
N ARG A 43 4.74 8.43 16.29
CA ARG A 43 5.39 8.87 17.54
C ARG A 43 6.78 8.24 17.65
N LEU A 44 7.82 9.06 17.85
CA LEU A 44 9.23 8.68 17.63
C LEU A 44 9.87 7.75 18.69
N ASP A 45 9.19 7.40 19.79
CA ASP A 45 9.87 6.78 20.96
C ASP A 45 9.12 5.58 21.58
N LEU A 46 8.43 4.78 20.77
CA LEU A 46 7.73 3.60 21.31
C LEU A 46 8.61 2.35 21.23
N PRO A 47 8.89 1.66 22.35
CA PRO A 47 9.54 0.36 22.29
C PRO A 47 8.61 -0.62 21.58
N TYR A 48 9.15 -1.31 20.60
CA TYR A 48 8.44 -2.31 19.81
C TYR A 48 8.87 -3.71 20.21
N ARG A 49 7.92 -4.64 20.28
CA ARG A 49 8.16 -6.02 20.70
C ARG A 49 8.34 -6.95 19.51
N SER A 50 9.27 -7.90 19.60
CA SER A 50 9.43 -8.95 18.60
C SER A 50 8.23 -9.89 18.60
N VAL A 51 8.07 -10.69 17.54
CA VAL A 51 6.95 -11.64 17.48
C VAL A 51 7.11 -12.74 18.52
N GLU A 52 8.35 -13.13 18.84
CA GLU A 52 8.65 -14.09 19.92
C GLU A 52 8.21 -13.53 21.28
N GLU A 53 8.52 -12.27 21.58
CA GLU A 53 8.06 -11.62 22.82
C GLU A 53 6.53 -11.53 22.89
N LEU A 54 5.86 -11.35 21.74
CA LEU A 54 4.40 -11.34 21.68
C LEU A 54 3.81 -12.74 21.85
N ASP A 55 4.47 -13.78 21.32
CA ASP A 55 4.05 -15.18 21.42
C ASP A 55 4.04 -15.68 22.87
N GLU A 56 4.82 -15.07 23.77
CA GLU A 56 4.85 -15.35 25.21
C GLU A 56 3.72 -14.66 26.00
N LEU A 57 2.98 -13.74 25.39
CA LEU A 57 1.91 -13.00 26.07
C LEU A 57 0.61 -13.81 26.19
N PRO A 58 -0.11 -13.75 27.32
CA PRO A 58 -1.42 -14.39 27.46
C PRO A 58 -2.43 -13.95 26.39
N GLU A 59 -2.33 -12.72 25.92
CA GLU A 59 -3.21 -12.17 24.88
C GLU A 59 -2.96 -12.75 23.47
N ALA A 60 -1.84 -13.46 23.26
CA ALA A 60 -1.60 -14.20 22.02
C ALA A 60 -2.42 -15.50 21.95
N ASP A 61 -2.70 -16.11 23.11
CA ASP A 61 -3.47 -17.35 23.23
C ASP A 61 -4.97 -17.10 23.48
N ALA A 62 -5.35 -15.88 23.91
CA ALA A 62 -6.74 -15.51 24.18
C ALA A 62 -7.68 -15.68 22.96
N ALA A 63 -7.15 -15.69 21.74
CA ALA A 63 -7.92 -15.99 20.52
C ALA A 63 -8.11 -17.49 20.28
N LEU A 64 -7.13 -18.33 20.65
CA LEU A 64 -7.18 -19.79 20.51
C LEU A 64 -8.26 -20.42 21.42
N SER A 65 -8.63 -19.75 22.51
CA SER A 65 -9.67 -20.24 23.43
C SER A 65 -11.10 -19.99 22.94
N ASN A 66 -11.31 -19.01 22.05
CA ASN A 66 -12.63 -18.63 21.54
C ASN A 66 -12.87 -19.04 20.08
N ASP A 67 -11.83 -19.33 19.30
CA ASP A 67 -11.95 -19.78 17.92
C ASP A 67 -11.05 -20.99 17.63
N SER A 68 -11.66 -22.18 17.59
CA SER A 68 -10.97 -23.45 17.33
C SER A 68 -10.32 -23.55 15.94
N TYR A 69 -10.58 -22.59 15.05
CA TYR A 69 -10.03 -22.56 13.69
C TYR A 69 -8.88 -21.56 13.51
N TYR A 70 -8.56 -20.75 14.54
CA TYR A 70 -7.46 -19.81 14.45
C TYR A 70 -6.11 -20.55 14.30
N ARG A 71 -5.32 -20.14 13.30
CA ARG A 71 -3.95 -20.62 13.08
C ARG A 71 -3.02 -19.43 12.96
N LYS A 72 -2.01 -19.36 13.85
CA LYS A 72 -0.97 -18.30 13.82
C LYS A 72 -0.33 -18.13 12.44
N SER A 73 -0.13 -19.22 11.70
CA SER A 73 0.46 -19.21 10.35
C SER A 73 -0.41 -18.54 9.28
N HIS A 74 -1.71 -18.36 9.54
CA HIS A 74 -2.66 -17.74 8.61
C HIS A 74 -3.01 -16.30 9.02
N ASP A 75 -2.50 -15.80 10.14
CA ASP A 75 -2.76 -14.43 10.57
C ASP A 75 -1.83 -13.45 9.85
N ASP A 76 -2.40 -12.67 8.92
CA ASP A 76 -1.66 -11.71 8.11
C ASP A 76 -0.97 -10.62 8.94
N VAL A 77 -1.54 -10.27 10.09
CA VAL A 77 -1.00 -9.23 10.98
C VAL A 77 0.22 -9.77 11.72
N ARG A 78 0.16 -11.00 12.23
CA ARG A 78 1.32 -11.67 12.82
C ARG A 78 2.44 -11.81 11.78
N ARG A 79 2.12 -12.26 10.56
CA ARG A 79 3.10 -12.39 9.47
C ARG A 79 3.73 -11.05 9.09
N LEU A 80 2.94 -9.97 9.03
CA LEU A 80 3.44 -8.62 8.80
C LEU A 80 4.45 -8.20 9.89
N LEU A 81 4.15 -8.48 11.15
CA LEU A 81 5.06 -8.18 12.27
C LEU A 81 6.36 -8.99 12.18
N GLU A 82 6.29 -10.26 11.77
CA GLU A 82 7.48 -11.11 11.54
C GLU A 82 8.38 -10.46 10.50
N VAL A 83 7.84 -10.07 9.35
CA VAL A 83 8.63 -9.42 8.28
C VAL A 83 9.28 -8.13 8.75
N ILE A 84 8.57 -7.28 9.47
CA ILE A 84 9.15 -6.03 9.99
C ILE A 84 10.33 -6.35 10.94
N CYS A 85 10.17 -7.36 11.80
CA CYS A 85 11.23 -7.80 12.70
C CYS A 85 12.43 -8.38 11.94
N ASP A 86 12.20 -9.21 10.93
CA ASP A 86 13.25 -9.81 10.10
C ASP A 86 14.02 -8.73 9.32
N LEU A 87 13.31 -7.80 8.69
CA LEU A 87 13.92 -6.66 7.98
C LEU A 87 14.76 -5.80 8.92
N LYS A 88 14.25 -5.49 10.12
CA LYS A 88 15.00 -4.72 11.12
C LYS A 88 16.30 -5.44 11.52
N ASN A 89 16.23 -6.76 11.73
CA ASN A 89 17.40 -7.55 12.09
C ASN A 89 18.43 -7.61 10.94
N PHE A 90 17.94 -7.78 9.70
CA PHE A 90 18.76 -7.76 8.50
C PHE A 90 19.51 -6.42 8.34
N LEU A 91 18.79 -5.29 8.38
CA LEU A 91 19.38 -3.96 8.23
C LEU A 91 20.38 -3.63 9.34
N LYS A 92 20.09 -4.06 10.58
CA LYS A 92 21.04 -3.94 11.68
C LYS A 92 22.31 -4.76 11.44
N SER A 93 22.19 -5.94 10.85
CA SER A 93 23.35 -6.80 10.53
C SER A 93 24.19 -6.24 9.37
N ASP A 94 23.56 -5.53 8.44
CA ASP A 94 24.21 -4.91 7.28
C ASP A 94 24.75 -3.49 7.58
N ASN A 95 24.62 -3.01 8.83
CA ASN A 95 24.96 -1.65 9.24
C ASN A 95 24.26 -0.55 8.42
N THR A 96 23.10 -0.86 7.86
CA THR A 96 22.29 0.11 7.11
C THR A 96 21.64 1.09 8.11
N PRO A 97 21.78 2.41 7.94
CA PRO A 97 21.26 3.41 8.89
C PRO A 97 19.73 3.62 8.80
N VAL A 98 18.99 2.65 8.28
CA VAL A 98 17.54 2.71 8.08
C VAL A 98 16.84 1.95 9.22
N ASP A 99 15.98 2.64 9.97
CA ASP A 99 15.15 2.00 11.00
C ASP A 99 13.75 1.69 10.47
N ILE A 100 13.49 0.42 10.19
CA ILE A 100 12.17 -0.07 9.80
C ILE A 100 11.48 -0.66 11.02
N THR A 101 10.69 0.18 11.67
CA THR A 101 9.87 -0.23 12.82
C THR A 101 8.38 -0.06 12.59
N THR A 102 8.01 0.67 11.54
CA THR A 102 6.63 1.01 11.19
C THR A 102 6.19 0.34 9.91
N TRP A 103 4.89 0.22 9.71
CA TRP A 103 4.28 -0.23 8.46
C TRP A 103 3.13 0.69 8.06
N GLY A 104 2.76 0.61 6.79
CA GLY A 104 1.72 1.42 6.18
C GLY A 104 2.11 1.79 4.76
N PHE A 105 1.54 2.87 4.26
CA PHE A 105 1.77 3.34 2.89
C PHE A 105 2.11 4.83 2.88
N ILE A 106 2.87 5.23 1.86
CA ILE A 106 3.00 6.63 1.48
C ILE A 106 1.79 7.01 0.63
N ILE A 107 1.21 8.17 0.90
CA ILE A 107 0.00 8.67 0.26
C ILE A 107 0.31 9.98 -0.43
N PHE A 108 0.03 10.07 -1.73
CA PHE A 108 0.17 11.31 -2.51
C PHE A 108 -1.20 11.97 -2.72
N VAL A 109 -1.30 13.26 -2.37
CA VAL A 109 -2.49 14.07 -2.67
C VAL A 109 -2.34 14.70 -4.05
N THR A 110 -3.34 14.50 -4.91
CA THR A 110 -3.30 14.99 -6.30
C THR A 110 -4.32 16.08 -6.61
N GLU A 111 -5.23 16.37 -5.68
CA GLU A 111 -6.26 17.40 -5.84
C GLU A 111 -6.22 18.34 -4.64
N TYR A 112 -6.30 19.65 -4.88
CA TYR A 112 -6.09 20.67 -3.84
C TYR A 112 -7.22 21.72 -3.82
N SER A 113 -8.46 21.29 -4.09
CA SER A 113 -9.64 22.13 -3.92
C SER A 113 -9.85 22.49 -2.45
N SER A 114 -10.56 23.59 -2.16
CA SER A 114 -10.82 24.01 -0.77
C SER A 114 -11.57 22.94 0.03
N LEU A 115 -12.51 22.24 -0.61
CA LEU A 115 -13.24 21.12 -0.02
C LEU A 115 -12.30 19.97 0.36
N VAL A 116 -11.36 19.63 -0.51
CA VAL A 116 -10.35 18.59 -0.26
C VAL A 116 -9.53 18.92 0.97
N LEU A 117 -8.99 20.14 1.06
CA LEU A 117 -8.13 20.53 2.18
C LEU A 117 -8.87 20.52 3.52
N GLU A 118 -10.16 20.87 3.52
CA GLU A 118 -11.02 20.81 4.70
C GLU A 118 -11.27 19.36 5.16
N LYS A 119 -11.52 18.44 4.21
CA LYS A 119 -11.86 17.04 4.50
C LYS A 119 -10.65 16.14 4.75
N LEU A 120 -9.45 16.54 4.32
CA LEU A 120 -8.26 15.68 4.28
C LEU A 120 -7.87 15.11 5.66
N CYS A 121 -7.94 15.90 6.73
CA CYS A 121 -7.59 15.41 8.08
C CYS A 121 -8.57 14.33 8.54
N VAL A 122 -9.88 14.55 8.36
CA VAL A 122 -10.93 13.59 8.72
C VAL A 122 -10.81 12.32 7.88
N ALA A 123 -10.53 12.45 6.58
CA ALA A 123 -10.28 11.32 5.69
C ALA A 123 -9.13 10.44 6.19
N MET A 124 -8.02 11.05 6.62
CA MET A 124 -6.87 10.33 7.17
C MET A 124 -7.17 9.66 8.51
N GLU A 125 -7.86 10.35 9.42
CA GLU A 125 -8.30 9.78 10.70
C GLU A 125 -9.22 8.56 10.48
N ASN A 126 -10.15 8.66 9.53
CA ASN A 126 -11.04 7.57 9.17
C ASN A 126 -10.28 6.42 8.52
N LEU A 127 -9.28 6.67 7.68
CA LEU A 127 -8.44 5.61 7.10
C LEU A 127 -7.67 4.84 8.19
N VAL A 128 -7.08 5.56 9.16
CA VAL A 128 -6.43 4.95 10.33
C VAL A 128 -7.43 4.08 11.07
N LYS A 129 -8.62 4.62 11.38
CA LYS A 129 -9.66 3.90 12.12
C LYS A 129 -10.16 2.64 11.40
N VAL A 130 -10.37 2.70 10.08
CA VAL A 130 -10.72 1.52 9.27
C VAL A 130 -9.63 0.46 9.35
N THR A 131 -8.37 0.87 9.20
CA THR A 131 -7.21 -0.04 9.27
C THR A 131 -7.08 -0.69 10.66
N GLU A 132 -7.34 0.05 11.73
CA GLU A 132 -7.35 -0.51 13.09
C GLU A 132 -8.49 -1.53 13.31
N ARG A 133 -9.66 -1.27 12.70
CA ARG A 133 -10.86 -2.11 12.83
C ARG A 133 -10.82 -3.35 11.94
N SER A 134 -10.12 -3.31 10.80
CA SER A 134 -9.95 -4.47 9.91
C SER A 134 -9.16 -5.61 10.57
N MET A 135 -8.30 -5.31 11.55
CA MET A 135 -7.56 -6.29 12.35
C MET A 135 -8.37 -6.89 13.51
N SER A 136 -9.71 -6.90 13.43
CA SER A 136 -10.58 -7.34 14.53
C SER A 136 -10.52 -8.84 14.81
N SER A 137 -10.20 -9.67 13.81
CA SER A 137 -10.04 -11.13 13.95
C SER A 137 -8.65 -11.55 14.47
N THR A 138 -7.70 -10.62 14.56
CA THR A 138 -6.35 -10.88 15.03
C THR A 138 -6.28 -10.85 16.56
N PRO A 139 -5.52 -11.76 17.20
CA PRO A 139 -5.32 -11.76 18.64
C PRO A 139 -4.83 -10.40 19.18
N PRO A 140 -5.29 -9.96 20.37
CA PRO A 140 -4.97 -8.62 20.88
C PRO A 140 -3.46 -8.34 21.00
N ALA A 141 -2.62 -9.34 21.29
CA ALA A 141 -1.16 -9.16 21.33
C ALA A 141 -0.60 -8.60 20.01
N TYR A 142 -0.88 -9.28 18.89
CA TYR A 142 -0.40 -8.87 17.57
C TYR A 142 -1.13 -7.63 17.06
N LYS A 143 -2.46 -7.57 17.24
CA LYS A 143 -3.26 -6.41 16.83
C LYS A 143 -2.73 -5.12 17.46
N ASN A 144 -2.51 -5.11 18.77
CA ASN A 144 -2.06 -3.92 19.48
C ASN A 144 -0.63 -3.51 19.09
N GLU A 145 0.24 -4.48 18.80
CA GLU A 145 1.58 -4.20 18.26
C GLU A 145 1.49 -3.59 16.86
N ALA A 146 0.72 -4.20 15.96
CA ALA A 146 0.54 -3.70 14.59
C ALA A 146 -0.05 -2.29 14.58
N ILE A 147 -1.07 -2.02 15.39
CA ILE A 147 -1.63 -0.66 15.56
C ILE A 147 -0.56 0.32 16.07
N ARG A 148 0.31 -0.11 17.00
CA ARG A 148 1.40 0.75 17.51
C ARG A 148 2.39 1.13 16.41
N ARG A 149 2.65 0.21 15.49
CA ARG A 149 3.58 0.37 14.36
C ARG A 149 2.93 0.99 13.11
N LEU A 150 1.61 1.15 13.08
CA LEU A 150 0.89 1.71 11.93
C LEU A 150 1.24 3.19 11.73
N LYS A 151 1.73 3.53 10.53
CA LYS A 151 2.10 4.87 10.10
C LYS A 151 1.76 5.08 8.63
N PHE A 152 0.93 6.08 8.34
CA PHE A 152 0.74 6.60 7.00
C PHE A 152 1.51 7.90 6.84
N ASP A 153 2.27 8.04 5.76
CA ASP A 153 2.97 9.28 5.42
C ASP A 153 2.23 10.00 4.29
N LEU A 154 1.55 11.10 4.63
CA LEU A 154 0.82 11.91 3.67
C LEU A 154 1.71 13.00 3.06
N ILE A 155 1.83 13.01 1.74
CA ILE A 155 2.61 13.97 0.97
C ILE A 155 1.67 15.01 0.34
N GLN A 156 1.86 16.26 0.72
CA GLN A 156 1.19 17.42 0.15
C GLN A 156 2.23 18.33 -0.52
N ASP A 157 2.15 18.44 -1.83
CA ASP A 157 2.97 19.32 -2.65
C ASP A 157 2.16 19.74 -3.89
N LYS A 158 1.36 20.79 -3.70
CA LYS A 158 0.45 21.29 -4.75
C LYS A 158 1.20 21.66 -6.03
N GLU A 159 2.41 22.19 -5.94
CA GLU A 159 3.15 22.64 -7.12
C GLU A 159 3.50 21.47 -8.05
N ASN A 160 3.87 20.33 -7.48
CA ASN A 160 4.30 19.16 -8.23
C ASN A 160 3.21 18.12 -8.46
N LEU A 161 2.22 18.04 -7.57
CA LEU A 161 1.26 16.92 -7.52
C LEU A 161 -0.17 17.29 -7.94
N ASP A 162 -0.54 18.57 -8.02
CA ASP A 162 -1.89 18.99 -8.44
C ASP A 162 -2.18 18.53 -9.88
N GLY A 163 -3.22 17.70 -10.04
CA GLY A 163 -3.57 17.02 -11.29
C GLY A 163 -2.52 16.04 -11.82
N ALA A 164 -1.59 15.56 -10.98
CA ALA A 164 -0.54 14.66 -11.43
C ALA A 164 -1.09 13.33 -11.97
N SER A 165 -0.50 12.87 -13.07
CA SER A 165 -0.79 11.56 -13.64
C SER A 165 -0.22 10.42 -12.80
N ASP A 166 -0.70 9.19 -13.01
CA ASP A 166 -0.16 8.01 -12.34
C ASP A 166 1.35 7.82 -12.65
N ASP A 167 1.80 8.17 -13.86
CA ASP A 167 3.22 8.13 -14.23
C ASP A 167 4.06 9.14 -13.47
N ARG A 168 3.54 10.37 -13.33
CA ARG A 168 4.19 11.41 -12.54
C ARG A 168 4.33 10.97 -11.09
N ILE A 169 3.26 10.44 -10.50
CA ILE A 169 3.28 9.98 -9.11
C ILE A 169 4.29 8.85 -8.92
N ARG A 170 4.37 7.89 -9.86
CA ARG A 170 5.35 6.81 -9.81
C ARG A 170 6.79 7.36 -9.78
N GLU A 171 7.11 8.32 -10.65
CA GLU A 171 8.44 8.95 -10.66
C GLU A 171 8.71 9.79 -9.41
N GLU A 172 7.70 10.50 -8.90
CA GLU A 172 7.80 11.24 -7.63
C GLU A 172 8.01 10.29 -6.44
N PHE A 173 7.40 9.10 -6.47
CA PHE A 173 7.57 8.07 -5.47
C PHE A 173 8.98 7.46 -5.53
N LYS A 174 9.49 7.13 -6.72
CA LYS A 174 10.89 6.74 -6.93
C LYS A 174 11.86 7.77 -6.36
N SER A 175 11.67 9.04 -6.73
CA SER A 175 12.49 10.15 -6.26
C SER A 175 12.48 10.30 -4.73
N LEU A 176 11.32 10.08 -4.09
CA LEU A 176 11.20 10.06 -2.65
C LEU A 176 11.96 8.90 -2.01
N LEU A 177 11.86 7.68 -2.56
CA LEU A 177 12.56 6.51 -2.01
C LEU A 177 14.08 6.63 -2.16
N ARG A 178 14.58 7.13 -3.29
CA ARG A 178 16.01 7.46 -3.46
C ARG A 178 16.44 8.54 -2.45
N GLY A 179 15.60 9.56 -2.21
CA GLY A 179 15.86 10.58 -1.19
C GLY A 179 15.90 10.03 0.24
N ARG A 180 15.25 8.88 0.50
CA ARG A 180 15.27 8.20 1.80
C ARG A 180 16.35 7.11 1.91
N ASN A 181 17.17 6.91 0.87
CA ASN A 181 18.10 5.77 0.75
C ASN A 181 17.39 4.41 0.92
N LEU A 182 16.19 4.28 0.35
CA LEU A 182 15.42 3.02 0.33
C LEU A 182 15.45 2.35 -1.05
N MET A 183 16.02 3.04 -2.04
CA MET A 183 16.14 2.60 -3.42
C MET A 183 17.42 3.19 -3.99
N ASN A 184 18.13 2.38 -4.78
CA ASN A 184 19.36 2.79 -5.44
C ASN A 184 19.08 3.54 -6.77
N GLU A 185 20.14 4.00 -7.43
CA GLU A 185 20.04 4.71 -8.73
C GLU A 185 19.55 3.83 -9.89
N GLU A 186 19.60 2.50 -9.73
CA GLU A 186 19.13 1.52 -10.71
C GLU A 186 17.67 1.11 -10.48
N ASP A 187 16.93 1.85 -9.64
CA ASP A 187 15.54 1.56 -9.25
C ASP A 187 15.33 0.19 -8.63
N SER A 188 16.41 -0.41 -8.10
CA SER A 188 16.30 -1.64 -7.33
C SER A 188 16.01 -1.29 -5.87
N PRO A 189 14.91 -1.81 -5.30
CA PRO A 189 14.61 -1.57 -3.90
C PRO A 189 15.63 -2.29 -3.02
N GLU A 190 16.10 -1.60 -1.99
CA GLU A 190 16.96 -2.23 -0.99
C GLU A 190 16.13 -3.01 0.05
N ILE A 191 14.83 -2.67 0.15
CA ILE A 191 13.88 -3.21 1.10
C ILE A 191 12.52 -3.41 0.41
N PHE A 192 11.90 -4.56 0.64
CA PHE A 192 10.52 -4.84 0.22
C PHE A 192 9.56 -4.80 1.42
N ILE A 193 8.87 -3.68 1.58
CA ILE A 193 7.73 -3.52 2.49
C ILE A 193 6.65 -2.71 1.75
N GLY A 194 5.38 -2.79 2.14
CA GLY A 194 4.31 -2.11 1.38
C GLY A 194 4.58 -0.63 1.07
N SER A 195 5.28 0.10 1.94
CA SER A 195 5.68 1.51 1.72
C SER A 195 6.82 1.74 0.73
N THR A 196 7.51 0.71 0.25
CA THR A 196 8.58 0.79 -0.76
C THR A 196 8.17 0.17 -2.09
N VAL A 197 7.05 -0.54 -2.14
CA VAL A 197 6.57 -1.27 -3.31
C VAL A 197 5.41 -0.54 -3.99
N GLY A 198 4.51 0.07 -3.21
CA GLY A 198 3.35 0.79 -3.72
C GLY A 198 3.04 2.04 -2.93
N CYS A 199 2.40 2.99 -3.60
CA CYS A 199 1.88 4.20 -2.95
C CYS A 199 0.38 4.36 -3.21
N LEU A 200 -0.32 4.94 -2.24
CA LEU A 200 -1.74 5.25 -2.37
C LEU A 200 -1.91 6.66 -2.95
N VAL A 201 -3.01 6.87 -3.68
CA VAL A 201 -3.32 8.17 -4.28
C VAL A 201 -4.64 8.71 -3.74
N PHE A 202 -4.60 9.94 -3.27
CA PHE A 202 -5.74 10.67 -2.74
C PHE A 202 -6.14 11.77 -3.72
N ASP A 203 -7.16 11.46 -4.52
CA ASP A 203 -7.92 12.44 -5.30
C ASP A 203 -9.13 12.96 -4.50
N GLU A 204 -9.85 13.93 -5.06
CA GLU A 204 -11.01 14.54 -4.40
C GLU A 204 -12.10 13.50 -4.05
N LYS A 205 -12.31 12.53 -4.94
CA LYS A 205 -13.30 11.46 -4.75
C LYS A 205 -12.92 10.56 -3.56
N THR A 206 -11.67 10.15 -3.49
CA THR A 206 -11.14 9.27 -2.43
C THR A 206 -11.20 9.97 -1.08
N ILE A 207 -10.76 11.24 -1.02
CA ILE A 207 -10.79 12.04 0.21
C ILE A 207 -12.22 12.23 0.70
N THR A 208 -13.14 12.57 -0.19
CA THR A 208 -14.57 12.72 0.15
C THR A 208 -15.16 11.39 0.64
N MET A 209 -14.91 10.29 -0.06
CA MET A 209 -15.39 8.96 0.32
C MET A 209 -14.91 8.53 1.71
N LEU A 210 -13.65 8.81 2.04
CA LEU A 210 -13.05 8.50 3.33
C LEU A 210 -13.56 9.41 4.44
N ALA A 211 -13.69 10.72 4.19
CA ALA A 211 -14.22 11.67 5.16
C ALA A 211 -15.67 11.35 5.53
N ASP A 212 -16.46 10.87 4.56
CA ASP A 212 -17.88 10.53 4.73
C ASP A 212 -18.07 9.07 5.23
N LEU A 213 -17.02 8.44 5.78
CA LEU A 213 -17.14 7.13 6.44
C LEU A 213 -17.91 7.24 7.75
N GLU A 214 -18.99 6.46 7.86
CA GLU A 214 -19.72 6.28 9.11
C GLU A 214 -19.33 4.95 9.76
N PHE A 215 -19.03 4.99 11.05
CA PHE A 215 -18.65 3.81 11.82
C PHE A 215 -19.78 3.46 12.77
N ASP A 216 -20.40 2.31 12.54
CA ASP A 216 -21.33 1.71 13.49
C ASP A 216 -20.57 0.97 14.61
N ASP A 217 -21.18 0.86 15.78
CA ASP A 217 -20.65 0.11 16.91
C ASP A 217 -20.68 -1.41 16.65
N SER A 218 -21.49 -1.85 15.68
CA SER A 218 -21.47 -3.23 15.20
C SER A 218 -20.25 -3.48 14.29
N VAL A 219 -19.38 -4.42 14.67
CA VAL A 219 -18.02 -4.64 14.13
C VAL A 219 -18.00 -5.28 12.71
N ARG A 220 -18.90 -4.88 11.81
CA ARG A 220 -18.99 -5.45 10.44
C ARG A 220 -18.58 -4.47 9.34
N ASP A 221 -17.50 -3.72 9.59
CA ASP A 221 -16.91 -2.75 8.67
C ASP A 221 -16.65 -3.32 7.27
N TYR A 222 -16.26 -4.60 7.19
CA TYR A 222 -15.96 -5.26 5.92
C TYR A 222 -17.16 -5.22 4.94
N ASN A 223 -18.37 -5.46 5.44
CA ASN A 223 -19.58 -5.35 4.62
C ASN A 223 -20.02 -3.89 4.44
N ALA A 224 -19.91 -3.08 5.49
CA ALA A 224 -20.30 -1.67 5.46
C ALA A 224 -19.47 -0.84 4.46
N PHE A 225 -18.20 -1.21 4.28
CA PHE A 225 -17.26 -0.53 3.40
C PHE A 225 -16.96 -1.33 2.12
N LYS A 226 -17.81 -2.30 1.77
CA LYS A 226 -17.68 -3.03 0.52
C LYS A 226 -17.75 -2.07 -0.68
N GLY A 227 -16.77 -2.16 -1.57
CA GLY A 227 -16.67 -1.30 -2.75
C GLY A 227 -16.07 0.08 -2.48
N LYS A 228 -15.64 0.37 -1.26
CA LYS A 228 -14.82 1.53 -0.93
C LYS A 228 -13.36 1.19 -1.14
N ASN A 229 -12.75 1.79 -2.16
CA ASN A 229 -11.39 1.49 -2.58
C ASN A 229 -10.55 2.77 -2.65
N ILE A 230 -9.24 2.60 -2.56
CA ILE A 230 -8.23 3.62 -2.77
C ILE A 230 -7.33 3.16 -3.92
N LYS A 231 -7.04 4.07 -4.85
CA LYS A 231 -6.08 3.81 -5.91
C LYS A 231 -4.70 3.54 -5.32
N ILE A 232 -4.06 2.46 -5.77
CA ILE A 232 -2.66 2.14 -5.49
C ILE A 232 -1.87 2.11 -6.79
N ILE A 233 -0.67 2.69 -6.76
CA ILE A 233 0.28 2.71 -7.87
C ILE A 233 1.43 1.77 -7.53
N ASP A 234 1.71 0.85 -8.44
CA ASP A 234 2.88 -0.03 -8.42
C ASP A 234 4.12 0.74 -8.84
N LEU A 235 5.15 0.69 -8.01
CA LEU A 235 6.43 1.33 -8.28
C LEU A 235 7.19 0.64 -9.42
N PHE A 236 7.13 -0.69 -9.49
CA PHE A 236 7.99 -1.51 -10.35
C PHE A 236 7.37 -1.83 -11.70
N TRP A 237 6.09 -1.48 -11.90
CA TRP A 237 5.47 -1.65 -13.20
C TRP A 237 6.20 -0.84 -14.28
N VAL A 238 6.70 -1.56 -15.30
CA VAL A 238 7.34 -0.96 -16.47
C VAL A 238 6.41 -1.06 -17.68
N ARG A 239 6.23 0.10 -18.33
CA ARG A 239 5.38 0.22 -19.52
C ARG A 239 5.92 -0.66 -20.65
N GLY A 240 5.15 -1.68 -21.03
CA GLY A 240 5.43 -2.51 -22.20
C GLY A 240 6.25 -3.77 -21.92
N GLU A 241 6.64 -4.03 -20.67
CA GLU A 241 7.26 -5.30 -20.28
C GLU A 241 6.21 -6.37 -19.95
N THR A 242 5.02 -5.95 -19.52
CA THR A 242 3.93 -6.85 -19.14
C THR A 242 3.14 -7.39 -20.34
N GLU A 243 3.72 -8.36 -21.07
CA GLU A 243 3.00 -9.18 -22.05
C GLU A 243 2.46 -10.46 -21.38
N TRP A 244 1.35 -10.38 -20.65
CA TRP A 244 0.66 -11.61 -20.23
C TRP A 244 0.22 -12.40 -21.47
N PRO A 245 0.34 -13.74 -21.46
CA PRO A 245 -0.21 -14.56 -22.53
C PRO A 245 -1.70 -14.20 -22.69
N ASP A 246 -2.09 -13.92 -23.95
CA ASP A 246 -3.42 -13.51 -24.40
C ASP A 246 -4.55 -14.38 -23.82
N LEU A 247 -4.91 -14.19 -22.55
CA LEU A 247 -6.13 -14.75 -21.98
C LEU A 247 -7.27 -13.95 -22.60
N PRO A 248 -8.23 -14.59 -23.30
CA PRO A 248 -9.17 -13.90 -24.19
C PRO A 248 -10.05 -12.80 -23.57
N ASN A 249 -10.00 -12.59 -22.26
CA ASN A 249 -10.76 -11.56 -21.53
C ASN A 249 -9.99 -10.93 -20.36
N ALA A 250 -8.67 -11.16 -20.22
CA ALA A 250 -7.90 -10.55 -19.15
C ALA A 250 -7.65 -9.07 -19.47
N ARG A 251 -7.98 -8.18 -18.52
CA ARG A 251 -7.59 -6.78 -18.62
C ARG A 251 -6.09 -6.71 -18.34
N PRO A 252 -5.26 -6.16 -19.23
CA PRO A 252 -3.82 -6.08 -18.99
C PRO A 252 -3.58 -5.18 -17.78
N TYR A 253 -2.69 -5.62 -16.90
CA TYR A 253 -2.23 -4.82 -15.77
C TYR A 253 -1.47 -3.58 -16.28
N ARG A 254 -1.67 -2.44 -15.61
CA ARG A 254 -1.11 -1.14 -16.03
C ARG A 254 -0.39 -0.41 -14.90
N GLY A 255 0.09 -1.16 -13.91
CA GLY A 255 0.80 -0.59 -12.76
C GLY A 255 -0.06 0.22 -11.80
N VAL A 256 -1.38 0.02 -11.86
CA VAL A 256 -2.37 0.71 -11.04
C VAL A 256 -3.52 -0.27 -10.75
N ASP A 257 -4.01 -0.26 -9.52
CA ASP A 257 -5.22 -0.98 -9.13
C ASP A 257 -6.02 -0.23 -8.05
N GLU A 258 -7.17 -0.76 -7.68
CA GLU A 258 -8.07 -0.25 -6.65
C GLU A 258 -8.05 -1.18 -5.43
N CYS A 259 -7.41 -0.73 -4.34
CA CYS A 259 -7.28 -1.49 -3.11
C CYS A 259 -8.47 -1.25 -2.17
N PRO A 260 -9.17 -2.30 -1.70
CA PRO A 260 -10.17 -2.17 -0.64
C PRO A 260 -9.60 -1.57 0.65
N ILE A 261 -10.25 -0.55 1.20
CA ILE A 261 -9.75 0.17 2.39
C ILE A 261 -9.64 -0.71 3.65
N VAL A 262 -10.35 -1.84 3.67
CA VAL A 262 -10.37 -2.82 4.77
C VAL A 262 -9.25 -3.87 4.71
N CYS A 263 -8.39 -3.82 3.68
CA CYS A 263 -7.39 -4.86 3.42
C CYS A 263 -5.95 -4.36 3.39
N LEU A 264 -5.69 -3.11 3.83
CA LEU A 264 -4.35 -2.52 3.77
C LEU A 264 -3.30 -3.31 4.55
N GLN A 265 -3.66 -3.89 5.71
CA GLN A 265 -2.77 -4.76 6.49
C GLN A 265 -2.40 -6.04 5.73
N SER A 266 -3.37 -6.68 5.09
CA SER A 266 -3.17 -7.92 4.35
C SER A 266 -2.35 -7.66 3.10
N LEU A 267 -2.65 -6.58 2.37
CA LEU A 267 -1.85 -6.16 1.23
C LEU A 267 -0.40 -5.87 1.64
N ASN A 268 -0.17 -5.15 2.74
CA ASN A 268 1.19 -4.88 3.21
C ASN A 268 1.93 -6.18 3.56
N SER A 269 1.28 -7.09 4.27
CA SER A 269 1.82 -8.42 4.59
C SER A 269 2.23 -9.17 3.32
N GLU A 270 1.38 -9.15 2.29
CA GLU A 270 1.61 -9.85 1.03
C GLU A 270 2.76 -9.25 0.21
N LEU A 271 2.77 -7.92 0.03
CA LEU A 271 3.84 -7.22 -0.69
C LEU A 271 5.20 -7.37 0.00
N SER A 272 5.21 -7.66 1.31
CA SER A 272 6.44 -7.81 2.09
C SER A 272 6.94 -9.26 2.18
N THR A 273 6.13 -10.26 1.76
CA THR A 273 6.46 -11.70 1.94
C THR A 273 6.69 -12.46 0.64
N SER A 274 6.28 -11.92 -0.51
CA SER A 274 6.44 -12.62 -1.77
C SER A 274 7.93 -12.75 -2.16
N GLY A 275 8.42 -14.00 -2.20
CA GLY A 275 9.74 -14.35 -2.75
C GLY A 275 9.83 -14.23 -4.29
N PHE A 276 8.83 -13.60 -4.91
CA PHE A 276 8.73 -13.26 -6.32
C PHE A 276 8.51 -11.75 -6.42
N GLY A 277 9.58 -10.97 -6.29
CA GLY A 277 9.60 -9.56 -6.72
C GLY A 277 8.71 -8.55 -5.98
N GLY A 278 7.81 -8.92 -5.07
CA GLY A 278 6.93 -7.95 -4.41
C GLY A 278 5.93 -7.28 -5.35
N GLU A 279 5.65 -7.85 -6.52
CA GLU A 279 4.98 -7.11 -7.59
C GLU A 279 3.46 -7.03 -7.32
N LEU A 280 2.91 -5.81 -7.34
CA LEU A 280 1.48 -5.57 -7.11
C LEU A 280 0.62 -6.26 -8.17
N GLU A 281 1.22 -6.53 -9.33
CA GLU A 281 0.70 -7.31 -10.44
C GLU A 281 0.19 -8.70 -10.04
N ASP A 282 0.89 -9.42 -9.17
CA ASP A 282 0.49 -10.77 -8.72
C ASP A 282 -0.79 -10.75 -7.88
N CYS A 283 -1.13 -9.59 -7.33
CA CYS A 283 -2.33 -9.37 -6.55
C CYS A 283 -3.51 -8.85 -7.40
N PHE A 284 -3.29 -8.58 -8.69
CA PHE A 284 -4.27 -7.97 -9.57
C PHE A 284 -5.36 -8.96 -10.04
N PRO A 285 -6.65 -8.59 -10.01
CA PRO A 285 -7.21 -7.40 -9.38
C PRO A 285 -7.45 -7.61 -7.87
N LEU A 286 -7.03 -6.65 -7.05
CA LEU A 286 -7.09 -6.67 -5.59
C LEU A 286 -8.54 -6.88 -5.09
N GLN A 287 -9.51 -6.28 -5.76
CA GLN A 287 -10.92 -6.42 -5.39
C GLN A 287 -11.39 -7.86 -5.42
N ASN A 288 -10.94 -8.69 -6.36
CA ASN A 288 -11.33 -10.09 -6.42
C ASN A 288 -10.67 -10.87 -5.30
N LYS A 289 -9.42 -10.58 -4.99
CA LYS A 289 -8.68 -11.28 -3.93
C LYS A 289 -9.31 -11.07 -2.56
N TYR A 290 -9.80 -9.87 -2.32
CA TYR A 290 -10.18 -9.41 -0.99
C TYR A 290 -11.69 -9.26 -0.77
N TYR A 291 -12.56 -9.57 -1.74
CA TYR A 291 -14.04 -9.55 -1.58
C TYR A 291 -14.75 -10.87 -1.96
N LEU A 292 -14.02 -11.98 -2.10
CA LEU A 292 -14.57 -13.31 -2.38
C LEU A 292 -14.94 -14.08 -1.11
#